data_AF-A0A1J4VXD4-F1
#
_entry.id   AF-A0A1J4VXD4-F1
#
_cell.length_a   1.000
_cell.length_b   1.000
_cell.length_c   1.000
_cell.angle_alpha   90.00
_cell.angle_beta   90.00
_cell.angle_gamma   90.00
#
_symmetry.space_group_name_H-M   'P 1'
#
loop_
_entity.id
_entity.type
_entity.pdbx_description
1 polymer ?
#
loop_
_entity_poly.entity_id
_entity_poly.type
_entity_poly.pdbx_seq_one_letter_code
_entity_poly.pdbx_strand_id
1 'polypeptide(L)'
;MTKNAALFFISVALLPMYTASAEEAAYRVVEVEEMGKHGPIRLAVTIYDSSYVRHVEVLDMREVKGNGIKKREFLDQFNGKSANDPLRIGRDIDAVTGATISSKAVCKAIRKALAAFLIE
;
A
#
# COMPACT_ATOMS: atom_id res chain seq x y z
N MET A 1 -28.90 13.11 59.80
CA MET A 1 -27.43 13.05 59.57
C MET A 1 -27.17 11.72 58.88
N THR A 2 -26.81 11.66 57.60
CA THR A 2 -25.54 12.14 57.03
C THR A 2 -25.63 12.04 55.50
N LYS A 3 -24.89 12.91 54.80
CA LYS A 3 -24.39 12.78 53.41
C LYS A 3 -25.40 13.03 52.29
N ASN A 4 -25.09 13.67 51.16
CA ASN A 4 -23.98 14.47 50.66
C ASN A 4 -24.54 15.05 49.34
N ALA A 5 -24.48 16.36 49.15
CA ALA A 5 -23.51 17.02 48.28
C ALA A 5 -23.84 16.89 46.77
N ALA A 6 -23.96 18.08 46.17
CA ALA A 6 -24.21 18.41 44.79
C ALA A 6 -23.36 17.62 43.78
N LEU A 7 -23.81 17.57 42.52
CA LEU A 7 -23.02 18.04 41.38
C LEU A 7 -23.83 18.02 40.06
N PHE A 8 -24.02 19.23 39.54
CA PHE A 8 -24.07 19.65 38.13
C PHE A 8 -24.27 18.57 37.05
N PHE A 9 -25.44 18.58 36.44
CA PHE A 9 -25.66 18.05 35.10
C PHE A 9 -25.04 19.01 34.07
N ILE A 10 -23.82 18.73 33.63
CA ILE A 10 -23.31 19.27 32.36
C ILE A 10 -23.76 18.30 31.26
N SER A 11 -24.82 18.67 30.56
CA SER A 11 -25.23 18.05 29.32
C SER A 11 -24.24 18.43 28.22
N VAL A 12 -23.32 17.53 27.89
CA VAL A 12 -22.63 17.52 26.59
C VAL A 12 -23.26 16.42 25.75
N ALA A 13 -24.10 16.83 24.82
CA ALA A 13 -24.43 16.03 23.65
C ALA A 13 -23.58 16.54 22.46
N LEU A 14 -23.37 15.64 21.49
CA LEU A 14 -22.63 15.77 20.22
C LEU A 14 -21.12 15.44 20.33
N LEU A 15 -20.57 14.46 19.61
CA LEU A 15 -20.96 13.88 18.32
C LEU A 15 -20.73 12.35 18.31
N PRO A 16 -21.58 11.55 17.64
CA PRO A 16 -21.23 10.19 17.22
C PRO A 16 -20.23 10.25 16.04
N MET A 17 -19.16 11.05 16.16
CA MET A 17 -18.01 10.95 15.27
C MET A 17 -17.20 9.66 15.51
N TYR A 18 -17.63 8.83 16.47
CA TYR A 18 -17.07 7.53 16.76
C TYR A 18 -17.65 6.41 15.88
N THR A 19 -18.54 6.70 14.93
CA THR A 19 -18.89 5.74 13.87
C THR A 19 -18.11 6.02 12.59
N ALA A 20 -16.80 6.24 12.69
CA ALA A 20 -15.90 5.69 11.69
C ALA A 20 -15.70 4.20 12.01
N SER A 21 -16.79 3.44 12.05
CA SER A 21 -16.77 1.99 11.86
C SER A 21 -16.62 1.73 10.36
N ALA A 22 -15.57 2.30 9.76
CA ALA A 22 -14.94 1.65 8.63
C ALA A 22 -14.31 0.43 9.28
N GLU A 23 -14.96 -0.72 9.12
CA GLU A 23 -14.33 -2.03 9.24
C GLU A 23 -12.86 -1.87 8.83
N GLU A 24 -11.91 -2.01 9.77
CA GLU A 24 -10.49 -1.97 9.44
C GLU A 24 -10.29 -3.11 8.46
N ALA A 25 -10.34 -2.80 7.16
CA ALA A 25 -10.29 -3.81 6.13
C ALA A 25 -8.97 -4.55 6.34
N ALA A 26 -9.09 -5.82 6.73
CA ALA A 26 -7.96 -6.64 7.09
C ALA A 26 -6.99 -6.68 5.91
N TYR A 27 -5.71 -6.57 6.23
CA TYR A 27 -4.65 -6.51 5.25
C TYR A 27 -3.45 -7.32 5.72
N ARG A 28 -2.67 -7.80 4.76
CA ARG A 28 -1.35 -8.39 4.99
C ARG A 28 -0.30 -7.61 4.21
N VAL A 29 0.94 -7.69 4.67
CA VAL A 29 2.10 -7.12 3.98
C VAL A 29 2.91 -8.27 3.42
N VAL A 30 3.16 -8.23 2.11
CA VAL A 30 4.02 -9.18 1.42
C VAL A 30 5.31 -8.48 1.00
N GLU A 31 6.43 -8.92 1.55
CA GLU A 31 7.75 -8.48 1.09
C GLU A 31 8.21 -9.29 -0.12
N VAL A 32 8.67 -8.60 -1.15
CA VAL A 32 9.16 -9.22 -2.38
C VAL A 32 10.41 -8.51 -2.89
N GLU A 33 11.22 -9.24 -3.65
CA GLU A 33 12.39 -8.72 -4.34
C GLU A 33 12.33 -9.03 -5.83
N GLU A 34 12.72 -8.06 -6.66
CA GLU A 34 12.95 -8.25 -8.09
C GLU A 34 14.24 -7.59 -8.56
N MET A 35 14.86 -8.21 -9.55
CA MET A 35 16.06 -7.66 -10.19
C MET A 35 15.70 -6.51 -11.12
N GLY A 36 16.32 -5.35 -10.87
CA GLY A 36 16.39 -4.22 -11.79
C GLY A 36 17.52 -4.40 -12.81
N LYS A 37 18.05 -3.27 -13.32
CA LYS A 37 19.14 -3.29 -14.31
C LYS A 37 20.50 -3.61 -13.69
N HIS A 38 20.77 -3.10 -12.49
CA HIS A 38 22.06 -3.22 -11.80
C HIS A 38 21.96 -3.99 -10.49
N GLY A 39 20.78 -4.07 -9.88
CA GLY A 39 20.62 -4.76 -8.61
C GLY A 39 19.18 -4.98 -8.19
N PRO A 40 18.97 -5.66 -7.04
CA PRO A 40 17.65 -5.94 -6.53
C PRO A 40 16.91 -4.67 -6.06
N ILE A 41 15.59 -4.72 -6.18
CA ILE A 41 14.63 -3.77 -5.64
C ILE A 41 13.72 -4.56 -4.70
N ARG A 42 13.72 -4.19 -3.42
CA ARG A 42 12.87 -4.79 -2.38
C ARG A 42 11.65 -3.91 -2.13
N LEU A 43 10.48 -4.53 -2.12
CA LEU A 43 9.20 -3.87 -1.91
C LEU A 43 8.45 -4.49 -0.74
N ALA A 44 7.72 -3.67 -0.01
CA ALA A 44 6.58 -4.10 0.81
C ALA A 44 5.29 -3.77 0.05
N VAL A 45 4.44 -4.77 -0.17
CA VAL A 45 3.14 -4.61 -0.80
C VAL A 45 2.07 -4.92 0.23
N THR A 46 1.31 -3.90 0.63
CA THR A 46 0.13 -4.10 1.49
C THR A 46 -1.05 -4.49 0.62
N ILE A 47 -1.70 -5.60 0.95
CA ILE A 47 -2.79 -6.19 0.18
C ILE A 47 -3.96 -6.39 1.13
N TYR A 48 -5.14 -5.90 0.75
CA TYR A 48 -6.39 -6.19 1.46
C TYR A 48 -6.75 -7.67 1.33
N ASP A 49 -7.50 -8.22 2.29
CA ASP A 49 -8.04 -9.58 2.20
C ASP A 49 -8.95 -9.81 0.97
N SER A 50 -9.49 -8.73 0.41
CA SER A 50 -10.16 -8.72 -0.91
C SER A 50 -9.21 -8.88 -2.11
N SER A 51 -7.92 -9.14 -1.89
CA SER A 51 -6.87 -9.36 -2.90
C SER A 51 -6.56 -8.14 -3.80
N TYR A 52 -6.79 -6.94 -3.28
CA TYR A 52 -6.42 -5.68 -3.93
C TYR A 52 -5.23 -5.04 -3.22
N VAL A 53 -4.31 -4.46 -4.01
CA VAL A 53 -3.21 -3.65 -3.49
C VAL A 53 -3.77 -2.42 -2.78
N ARG A 54 -3.39 -2.26 -1.53
CA ARG A 54 -3.69 -1.08 -0.71
C ARG A 54 -2.60 -0.02 -0.81
N HIS A 55 -1.35 -0.46 -0.72
CA HIS A 55 -0.18 0.41 -0.64
C HIS A 55 1.08 -0.33 -1.10
N VAL A 56 2.04 0.41 -1.65
CA VAL A 56 3.35 -0.12 -2.05
C VAL A 56 4.43 0.81 -1.53
N GLU A 57 5.45 0.22 -0.92
CA GLU A 57 6.65 0.93 -0.46
C GLU A 57 7.91 0.26 -1.00
N VAL A 58 8.91 1.07 -1.40
CA VAL A 58 10.25 0.59 -1.77
C VAL A 58 11.12 0.59 -0.53
N LEU A 59 11.44 -0.60 0.00
CA LEU A 59 12.23 -0.77 1.22
C LEU A 59 13.73 -0.55 0.97
N ASP A 60 14.25 -1.16 -0.09
CA ASP A 60 15.64 -1.06 -0.49
C ASP A 60 15.75 -1.10 -2.02
N MET A 61 16.76 -0.44 -2.57
CA MET A 61 17.03 -0.46 -4.00
C MET A 61 18.53 -0.34 -4.25
N ARG A 62 19.10 -1.36 -4.89
CA ARG A 62 20.51 -1.40 -5.29
C ARG A 62 20.69 -1.08 -6.77
N GLU A 63 20.01 -0.03 -7.22
CA GLU A 63 20.13 0.49 -8.59
C GLU A 63 21.00 1.74 -8.64
N VAL A 64 21.76 1.89 -9.73
CA VAL A 64 22.55 3.10 -9.99
C VAL A 64 21.64 4.28 -10.38
N LYS A 65 20.52 4.02 -11.05
CA LYS A 65 19.55 5.03 -11.52
C LYS A 65 18.13 4.54 -11.31
N GLY A 66 17.20 5.48 -11.23
CA GLY A 66 15.77 5.17 -11.15
C GLY A 66 15.11 5.44 -9.80
N ASN A 67 15.70 6.32 -8.97
CA ASN A 67 15.09 6.76 -7.71
C ASN A 67 13.65 7.27 -7.83
N GLY A 68 13.22 7.66 -9.04
CA GLY A 68 11.83 8.01 -9.30
C GLY A 68 10.83 6.89 -9.00
N ILE A 69 11.23 5.61 -8.96
CA ILE A 69 10.33 4.52 -8.56
C ILE A 69 9.93 4.58 -7.08
N LYS A 70 10.65 5.34 -6.25
CA LYS A 70 10.33 5.53 -4.82
C LYS A 70 9.28 6.62 -4.61
N LYS A 71 8.95 7.37 -5.66
CA LYS A 71 8.02 8.49 -5.58
C LYS A 71 6.59 7.98 -5.48
N ARG A 72 5.76 8.67 -4.68
CA ARG A 72 4.35 8.32 -4.49
C ARG A 72 3.57 8.36 -5.79
N GLU A 73 3.86 9.31 -6.67
CA GLU A 73 3.20 9.43 -7.97
C GLU A 73 3.37 8.19 -8.86
N PHE A 74 4.46 7.44 -8.69
CA PHE A 74 4.64 6.16 -9.38
C PHE A 74 3.98 5.00 -8.62
N LEU A 75 4.17 4.93 -7.30
CA LEU A 75 3.68 3.81 -6.47
C LEU A 75 2.15 3.81 -6.28
N ASP A 76 1.52 4.98 -6.25
CA ASP A 76 0.07 5.10 -6.07
C ASP A 76 -0.73 4.59 -7.28
N GLN A 77 -0.10 4.42 -8.44
CA GLN A 77 -0.73 3.82 -9.63
C GLN A 77 -1.11 2.35 -9.41
N PHE A 78 -0.54 1.70 -8.40
CA PHE A 78 -0.82 0.31 -8.06
C PHE A 78 -1.98 0.16 -7.07
N ASN A 79 -2.44 1.24 -6.43
CA ASN A 79 -3.55 1.17 -5.48
C ASN A 79 -4.83 0.69 -6.19
N GLY A 80 -5.51 -0.29 -5.59
CA GLY A 80 -6.71 -0.93 -6.14
C GLY A 80 -6.44 -1.93 -7.28
N LYS A 81 -5.18 -2.25 -7.61
CA LYS A 81 -4.85 -3.30 -8.59
C LYS A 81 -4.91 -4.69 -7.95
N SER A 82 -5.17 -5.70 -8.77
CA SER A 82 -5.30 -7.11 -8.40
C SER A 82 -4.44 -8.00 -9.30
N ALA A 83 -4.38 -9.31 -9.01
CA ALA A 83 -3.67 -10.28 -9.85
C ALA A 83 -4.23 -10.38 -11.29
N ASN A 84 -5.48 -9.96 -11.51
CA ASN A 84 -6.13 -9.95 -12.82
C ASN A 84 -5.72 -8.74 -13.66
N ASP A 85 -5.12 -7.72 -13.05
CA ASP A 85 -4.64 -6.55 -13.77
C ASP A 85 -3.32 -6.86 -14.51
N PRO A 86 -3.18 -6.40 -15.76
CA PRO A 86 -2.01 -6.71 -16.57
C PRO A 86 -0.72 -5.99 -16.13
N LEU A 87 -0.81 -4.82 -15.51
CA LEU A 87 0.32 -4.01 -14.99
C LEU A 87 1.47 -3.81 -16.00
N ARG A 88 1.14 -3.49 -17.26
CA ARG A 88 2.14 -3.26 -18.31
C ARG A 88 2.62 -1.81 -18.30
N ILE A 89 3.94 -1.64 -18.20
CA ILE A 89 4.59 -0.33 -18.32
C ILE A 89 4.28 0.32 -19.68
N GLY A 90 3.87 1.59 -19.65
CA GLY A 90 3.50 2.40 -20.80
C GLY A 90 2.11 2.08 -21.37
N ARG A 91 1.30 1.29 -20.66
CA ARG A 91 -0.11 1.02 -21.01
C ARG A 91 -1.01 1.14 -19.79
N ASP A 92 -0.71 0.37 -18.76
CA ASP A 92 -1.51 0.29 -17.53
C ASP A 92 -0.86 1.09 -16.38
N ILE A 93 0.46 1.26 -16.44
CA ILE A 93 1.29 1.97 -15.46
C ILE A 93 2.28 2.86 -16.22
N ASP A 94 2.36 4.13 -15.87
CA ASP A 94 3.31 5.07 -16.45
C ASP A 94 4.74 4.74 -16.01
N ALA A 95 5.66 4.75 -16.97
CA ALA A 95 7.06 4.55 -16.67
C ALA A 95 7.65 5.77 -15.96
N VAL A 96 8.62 5.53 -15.08
CA VAL A 96 9.50 6.60 -14.62
C VAL A 96 10.51 6.91 -15.73
N THR A 97 10.56 8.17 -16.17
CA THR A 97 11.50 8.63 -17.20
C THR A 97 12.94 8.25 -16.87
N GLY A 98 13.63 7.61 -17.83
CA GLY A 98 15.01 7.14 -17.66
C GLY A 98 15.18 5.91 -16.76
N ALA A 99 14.08 5.29 -16.29
CA ALA A 99 14.08 4.17 -15.36
C ALA A 99 13.14 3.02 -15.80
N THR A 100 12.94 2.85 -17.11
CA THR A 100 12.00 1.86 -17.67
C THR A 100 12.22 0.44 -17.16
N ILE A 101 13.48 0.00 -16.99
CA ILE A 101 13.80 -1.35 -16.49
C ILE A 101 13.39 -1.48 -15.01
N SER A 102 13.73 -0.50 -14.18
CA SER A 102 13.33 -0.47 -12.76
C SER A 102 11.82 -0.39 -12.61
N SER A 103 11.11 0.40 -13.43
CA SER A 103 9.65 0.43 -13.44
C SER A 103 9.03 -0.92 -13.80
N LYS A 104 9.60 -1.63 -14.78
CA LYS A 104 9.16 -3.00 -15.13
C LYS A 104 9.41 -3.99 -14.00
N ALA A 105 10.55 -3.87 -13.30
CA ALA A 105 10.87 -4.70 -12.15
C ALA A 105 9.86 -4.51 -11.00
N VAL A 106 9.45 -3.27 -10.71
CA VAL A 106 8.39 -3.00 -9.73
C VAL A 106 7.06 -3.65 -10.12
N CYS A 107 6.64 -3.52 -11.39
CA CYS A 107 5.41 -4.18 -11.86
C CYS A 107 5.48 -5.70 -11.67
N LYS A 108 6.62 -6.31 -12.00
CA LYS A 108 6.84 -7.75 -11.85
C LYS A 108 6.82 -8.18 -10.37
N ALA A 109 7.43 -7.39 -9.49
CA ALA A 109 7.47 -7.65 -8.06
C ALA A 109 6.06 -7.62 -7.46
N ILE A 110 5.25 -6.62 -7.81
CA ILE A 110 3.87 -6.52 -7.33
C ILE A 110 3.02 -7.69 -7.83
N ARG A 111 3.20 -8.13 -9.08
CA ARG A 111 2.54 -9.35 -9.60
C ARG A 111 2.95 -10.59 -8.79
N LYS A 112 4.22 -10.71 -8.40
CA LYS A 112 4.67 -11.80 -7.51
C LYS A 112 4.04 -11.72 -6.14
N ALA A 113 3.97 -10.52 -5.54
CA ALA A 113 3.35 -10.33 -4.23
C ALA A 113 1.87 -10.74 -4.25
N LEU A 114 1.13 -10.31 -5.27
CA LEU A 114 -0.26 -10.69 -5.47
C LEU A 114 -0.43 -12.20 -5.70
N ALA A 115 0.45 -12.82 -6.49
CA ALA A 115 0.41 -14.27 -6.70
C ALA A 115 0.73 -15.05 -5.42
N ALA A 116 1.73 -14.61 -4.64
CA ALA A 116 2.08 -15.21 -3.35
C ALA A 116 0.94 -15.08 -2.33
N PHE A 117 0.27 -13.92 -2.29
CA PHE A 117 -0.87 -13.68 -1.40
C PHE A 117 -2.05 -14.64 -1.66
N LEU A 118 -2.26 -15.06 -2.92
CA LEU A 118 -3.38 -15.91 -3.33
C LEU A 118 -3.16 -17.41 -3.08
N ILE A 119 -1.94 -17.84 -2.79
CA ILE A 119 -1.59 -19.25 -2.56
C ILE A 119 -1.41 -19.60 -1.08
N GLU A 120 -1.43 -18.59 -0.20
CA GLU A 120 -1.45 -18.71 1.26
C GLU A 120 -2.88 -18.71 1.78
#